data_AF-I0TA74-F1
#
_entry.id   AF-I0TA74-F1
#
_cell.length_a   1.000
_cell.length_b   1.000
_cell.length_c   1.000
_cell.angle_alpha   90.00
_cell.angle_beta   90.00
_cell.angle_gamma   90.00
#
_symmetry.space_group_name_H-M   'P 1'
#
loop_
_entity.id
_entity.type
_entity.pdbx_description
1 polymer ?
#
loop_
_entity_poly.entity_id
_entity_poly.type
_entity_poly.pdbx_seq_one_letter_code
_entity_poly.pdbx_strand_id
1 'polypeptide(L)'
;MYKRFKIWMGLAIAVLVVACQKDLVLGGTDHIALGESTAVTLVQEGETKLVDVSSLGDEWQIENDTHNTWLTAIRRGTTLELTATANNDADERRTEVTIATPTSKQTITITQFGTEPTIAVDGSNGTLILNHEAHTGVELKIISNSDNWTVEQLDTANNNWLSYAVDLKQRKLTLNITAIERNSPWAQTSRSEKLFLSNGNRHYELTIMQNGFVQFQLPVWDFDNFDINKVIAMEAERHNLRDKAFEIDSLLPYHQDQKKVFTVFHSPGEQAPHILYQQKNYGTDMYCAWLKAPKGKLFQQESYEPWLNQNNFKLGNKQRLDTESQYYNEEKDRTRLLTIYNSVDNFKMAGGIFRSACMKYLETSNSLKLNSDGKAETFPVFPSDYLHNKAFKLDQVVAFERQRGMKPDYYNQFNSENVTATTEDPLCHYSRLIFVPENESYEPGTLAYVIYFFNWQGITEEDIDAGLVQDKDLSGTVGSCQVFYQGGDVFYTREEQGTPGVYSWYEYSLPFSTRRAIEDKGYSLFREASGGFATFYRGSENLIDLRPQESRTVITYYKSKHYVDLIKKNLNY
;
A
#
# COMPACT_ATOMS: atom_id res chain seq x y z
N MET A 1 7.97 -73.13 -72.42
CA MET A 1 8.95 -72.56 -73.37
C MET A 1 10.21 -72.21 -72.59
N TYR A 2 11.18 -73.14 -72.48
CA TYR A 2 12.42 -73.20 -73.31
C TYR A 2 13.28 -71.93 -73.09
N LYS A 3 14.47 -71.95 -72.48
CA LYS A 3 15.60 -72.92 -72.41
C LYS A 3 16.37 -72.66 -71.08
N ARG A 4 16.83 -73.63 -70.26
CA ARG A 4 17.89 -74.66 -70.47
C ARG A 4 19.25 -73.99 -70.80
N PHE A 5 20.44 -74.28 -70.26
CA PHE A 5 21.02 -75.34 -69.39
C PHE A 5 22.55 -75.03 -69.28
N LYS A 6 23.25 -75.20 -68.15
CA LYS A 6 24.36 -76.17 -67.85
C LYS A 6 25.28 -75.47 -66.81
N ILE A 7 25.49 -75.91 -65.58
CA ILE A 7 26.06 -77.16 -65.01
C ILE A 7 27.39 -77.56 -65.63
N TRP A 8 28.46 -77.49 -64.82
CA TRP A 8 29.58 -78.45 -64.66
C TRP A 8 30.20 -78.10 -63.28
N MET A 9 30.11 -78.87 -62.18
CA MET A 9 30.43 -80.28 -61.87
C MET A 9 31.94 -80.57 -61.73
N GLY A 10 32.32 -81.05 -60.54
CA GLY A 10 33.62 -81.66 -60.17
C GLY A 10 34.12 -81.15 -58.81
N LEU A 11 33.77 -81.73 -57.65
CA LEU A 11 34.01 -83.09 -57.10
C LEU A 11 35.49 -83.36 -56.71
N ALA A 12 35.64 -83.91 -55.50
CA ALA A 12 36.76 -84.67 -54.92
C ALA A 12 37.85 -83.82 -54.23
N ILE A 13 37.87 -83.72 -52.89
CA ILE A 13 38.25 -84.71 -51.86
C ILE A 13 39.76 -84.72 -51.56
N ALA A 14 40.00 -84.46 -50.27
CA ALA A 14 41.07 -84.95 -49.39
C ALA A 14 42.39 -84.18 -49.25
N VAL A 15 42.48 -83.55 -48.06
CA VAL A 15 43.51 -83.69 -47.00
C VAL A 15 44.97 -83.58 -47.44
N LEU A 16 45.68 -82.56 -46.93
CA LEU A 16 46.84 -82.71 -46.02
C LEU A 16 47.55 -81.36 -45.73
N VAL A 17 47.73 -81.10 -44.43
CA VAL A 17 48.87 -80.44 -43.75
C VAL A 17 49.06 -78.90 -43.84
N VAL A 18 48.72 -78.27 -42.70
CA VAL A 18 49.43 -77.25 -41.89
C VAL A 18 50.61 -76.44 -42.49
N ALA A 19 50.49 -75.10 -42.31
CA ALA A 19 51.51 -74.02 -42.24
C ALA A 19 52.33 -73.70 -43.51
N CYS A 20 52.61 -72.45 -43.92
CA CYS A 20 52.76 -71.19 -43.19
C CYS A 20 52.60 -69.95 -44.11
N GLN A 21 52.05 -68.88 -43.54
CA GLN A 21 52.15 -67.42 -43.82
C GLN A 21 52.46 -66.85 -45.22
N LYS A 22 51.61 -65.92 -45.65
CA LYS A 22 51.97 -64.49 -45.79
C LYS A 22 50.72 -63.56 -45.75
N ASP A 23 50.73 -62.70 -44.74
CA ASP A 23 50.19 -61.35 -44.59
C ASP A 23 48.73 -61.04 -44.98
N LEU A 24 47.87 -61.00 -43.95
CA LEU A 24 46.62 -60.25 -43.92
C LEU A 24 46.95 -58.77 -43.64
N VAL A 25 46.75 -57.89 -44.62
CA VAL A 25 46.63 -56.45 -44.35
C VAL A 25 45.20 -56.18 -43.92
N LEU A 26 44.99 -56.03 -42.62
CA LEU A 26 43.77 -55.45 -42.04
C LEU A 26 43.72 -53.96 -42.42
N GLY A 27 42.91 -53.60 -43.41
CA GLY A 27 42.51 -52.22 -43.62
C GLY A 27 41.55 -51.81 -42.48
N GLY A 28 42.05 -51.06 -41.52
CA GLY A 28 41.20 -50.42 -40.51
C GLY A 28 40.30 -49.37 -41.16
N THR A 29 39.00 -49.43 -40.89
CA THR A 29 38.08 -48.33 -41.20
C THR A 29 38.20 -47.28 -40.11
N ASP A 30 38.63 -46.07 -40.45
CA ASP A 30 38.77 -45.00 -39.47
C ASP A 30 37.39 -44.63 -38.90
N HIS A 31 37.20 -44.80 -37.59
CA HIS A 31 35.99 -44.42 -36.88
C HIS A 31 36.31 -43.31 -35.87
N ILE A 32 35.45 -42.27 -35.84
CA ILE A 32 35.46 -41.21 -34.84
C ILE A 32 34.49 -41.63 -33.72
N ALA A 33 34.96 -41.67 -32.48
CA ALA A 33 34.15 -41.84 -31.29
C ALA A 33 34.32 -40.60 -30.39
N LEU A 34 33.21 -39.90 -30.15
CA LEU A 34 33.13 -38.83 -29.14
C LEU A 34 32.64 -39.43 -27.83
N GLY A 35 33.22 -39.01 -26.70
CA GLY A 35 32.76 -39.44 -25.37
C GLY A 35 31.31 -39.03 -25.10
N GLU A 36 30.45 -40.02 -24.82
CA GLU A 36 29.05 -40.03 -24.32
C GLU A 36 28.00 -38.99 -24.78
N SER A 37 28.28 -37.95 -25.57
CA SER A 37 27.27 -36.98 -26.00
C SER A 37 27.63 -36.26 -27.30
N THR A 38 26.72 -36.26 -28.28
CA THR A 38 26.78 -35.44 -29.51
C THR A 38 26.27 -34.01 -29.31
N ALA A 39 26.02 -33.61 -28.06
CA ALA A 39 25.60 -32.26 -27.67
C ALA A 39 26.51 -31.69 -26.57
N VAL A 40 26.93 -30.44 -26.72
CA VAL A 40 27.75 -29.72 -25.74
C VAL A 40 27.00 -28.47 -25.31
N THR A 41 26.75 -28.36 -24.01
CA THR A 41 26.17 -27.16 -23.41
C THR A 41 27.26 -26.28 -22.82
N LEU A 42 27.19 -24.99 -23.10
CA LEU A 42 28.11 -23.95 -22.63
C LEU A 42 27.41 -22.96 -21.68
N VAL A 43 28.15 -22.42 -20.70
CA VAL A 43 27.66 -21.40 -19.77
C VAL A 43 27.49 -20.01 -20.42
N GLN A 44 26.66 -19.18 -19.80
CA GLN A 44 26.26 -17.87 -20.33
C GLN A 44 27.41 -16.88 -20.40
N GLU A 45 28.27 -16.84 -19.38
CA GLU A 45 29.38 -15.86 -19.22
C GLU A 45 30.47 -16.01 -20.28
N GLY A 46 30.40 -17.08 -21.08
CA GLY A 46 31.46 -17.52 -21.98
C GLY A 46 32.41 -18.45 -21.24
N GLU A 47 32.85 -19.49 -21.94
CA GLU A 47 33.81 -20.44 -21.38
C GLU A 47 34.65 -21.07 -22.49
N THR A 48 35.76 -21.68 -22.06
CA THR A 48 36.53 -22.60 -22.90
C THR A 48 36.33 -24.01 -22.38
N LYS A 49 35.77 -24.87 -23.23
CA LYS A 49 35.45 -26.26 -22.89
C LYS A 49 36.22 -27.20 -23.80
N LEU A 50 36.84 -28.20 -23.19
CA LEU A 50 37.60 -29.24 -23.90
C LEU A 50 36.71 -30.48 -24.05
N VAL A 51 36.66 -31.02 -25.27
CA VAL A 51 35.93 -32.25 -25.60
C VAL A 51 36.93 -33.27 -26.14
N ASP A 52 37.00 -34.43 -25.51
CA ASP A 52 37.90 -35.50 -25.95
C ASP A 52 37.38 -36.14 -27.25
N VAL A 53 38.25 -36.22 -28.25
CA VAL A 53 37.96 -36.82 -29.56
C VAL A 53 38.85 -38.05 -29.73
N SER A 54 38.24 -39.23 -29.75
CA SER A 54 38.95 -40.48 -30.04
C SER A 54 38.74 -40.86 -31.50
N SER A 55 39.81 -40.90 -32.30
CA SER A 55 39.76 -41.38 -33.68
C SER A 55 40.67 -42.60 -33.87
N LEU A 56 40.17 -43.62 -34.55
CA LEU A 56 40.99 -44.70 -35.10
C LEU A 56 41.60 -44.20 -36.41
N GLY A 57 42.64 -43.37 -36.36
CA GLY A 57 43.27 -42.75 -37.55
C GLY A 57 43.92 -41.41 -37.19
N ASP A 58 45.10 -41.12 -37.75
CA ASP A 58 46.04 -40.14 -37.18
C ASP A 58 45.70 -38.65 -37.42
N GLU A 59 44.76 -38.28 -38.28
CA GLU A 59 44.40 -36.86 -38.47
C GLU A 59 42.90 -36.62 -38.74
N TRP A 60 42.23 -35.94 -37.81
CA TRP A 60 40.90 -35.36 -37.98
C TRP A 60 40.98 -33.83 -38.09
N GLN A 61 40.01 -33.22 -38.77
CA GLN A 61 39.95 -31.79 -39.02
C GLN A 61 38.55 -31.23 -38.74
N ILE A 62 38.48 -29.93 -38.42
CA ILE A 62 37.23 -29.20 -38.27
C ILE A 62 36.86 -28.69 -39.67
N GLU A 63 35.68 -29.05 -40.17
CA GLU A 63 35.37 -28.85 -41.59
C GLU A 63 34.98 -27.40 -41.95
N ASN A 64 34.83 -26.54 -40.95
CA ASN A 64 34.51 -25.12 -41.11
C ASN A 64 35.16 -24.29 -39.99
N ASP A 65 36.30 -23.63 -40.26
CA ASP A 65 36.92 -22.69 -39.29
C ASP A 65 36.11 -21.39 -39.11
N THR A 66 35.06 -21.18 -39.92
CA THR A 66 34.12 -20.05 -39.83
C THR A 66 32.82 -20.51 -39.18
N HIS A 67 32.83 -20.60 -37.85
CA HIS A 67 31.61 -20.73 -37.07
C HIS A 67 30.97 -19.35 -36.84
N ASN A 68 29.75 -19.33 -36.30
CA ASN A 68 29.12 -18.10 -35.81
C ASN A 68 30.12 -17.30 -34.95
N THR A 69 30.15 -15.98 -35.08
CA THR A 69 31.18 -15.08 -34.49
C THR A 69 31.36 -15.20 -32.97
N TRP A 70 30.43 -15.86 -32.28
CA TRP A 70 30.45 -16.06 -30.84
C TRP A 70 31.16 -17.33 -30.37
N LEU A 71 31.46 -18.29 -31.26
CA LEU A 71 32.09 -19.57 -30.95
C LEU A 71 33.35 -19.77 -31.81
N THR A 72 34.47 -20.12 -31.18
CA THR A 72 35.70 -20.56 -31.85
C THR A 72 35.94 -22.03 -31.52
N ALA A 73 36.24 -22.86 -32.52
CA ALA A 73 36.56 -24.27 -32.33
C ALA A 73 37.97 -24.55 -32.86
N ILE A 74 38.84 -25.15 -32.04
CA ILE A 74 40.25 -25.39 -32.38
C ILE A 74 40.64 -26.83 -31.99
N ARG A 75 41.35 -27.53 -32.88
CA ARG A 75 41.96 -28.82 -32.56
C ARG A 75 43.23 -28.63 -31.73
N ARG A 76 43.32 -29.29 -30.57
CA ARG A 76 44.53 -29.39 -29.75
C ARG A 76 44.90 -30.85 -29.52
N GLY A 77 45.63 -31.44 -30.46
CA GLY A 77 46.01 -32.85 -30.41
C GLY A 77 44.79 -33.76 -30.56
N THR A 78 44.41 -34.46 -29.48
CA THR A 78 43.23 -35.34 -29.38
C THR A 78 42.01 -34.66 -28.77
N THR A 79 42.07 -33.36 -28.47
CA THR A 79 40.93 -32.61 -27.90
C THR A 79 40.43 -31.53 -28.86
N LEU A 80 39.13 -31.30 -28.81
CA LEU A 80 38.46 -30.15 -29.42
C LEU A 80 38.28 -29.08 -28.34
N GLU A 81 38.91 -27.92 -28.55
CA GLU A 81 38.75 -26.74 -27.71
C GLU A 81 37.63 -25.86 -28.29
N LEU A 82 36.57 -25.65 -27.51
CA LEU A 82 35.44 -24.78 -27.84
C LEU A 82 35.49 -23.55 -26.95
N THR A 83 35.75 -22.38 -27.52
CA THR A 83 35.76 -21.10 -26.80
C THR A 83 34.56 -20.26 -27.23
N ALA A 84 33.61 -20.05 -26.32
CA ALA A 84 32.47 -19.18 -26.54
C ALA A 84 32.65 -17.84 -25.83
N THR A 85 32.26 -16.76 -26.50
CA THR A 85 32.05 -15.44 -25.88
C THR A 85 30.79 -15.45 -25.02
N ALA A 86 30.63 -14.45 -24.15
CA ALA A 86 29.41 -14.30 -23.34
C ALA A 86 28.16 -14.17 -24.23
N ASN A 87 27.05 -14.78 -23.81
CA ASN A 87 25.73 -14.58 -24.41
C ASN A 87 24.95 -13.57 -23.58
N ASN A 88 24.88 -12.30 -24.02
CA ASN A 88 24.20 -11.24 -23.27
C ASN A 88 22.69 -11.17 -23.52
N ASP A 89 22.18 -11.96 -24.47
CA ASP A 89 20.75 -12.07 -24.76
C ASP A 89 20.10 -13.09 -23.82
N ALA A 90 18.79 -13.00 -23.60
CA ALA A 90 18.07 -13.97 -22.78
C ALA A 90 17.85 -15.31 -23.51
N ASP A 91 17.80 -15.27 -24.84
CA ASP A 91 17.55 -16.44 -25.66
C ASP A 91 18.80 -17.33 -25.69
N GLU A 92 18.60 -18.65 -25.55
CA GLU A 92 19.68 -19.59 -25.81
C GLU A 92 20.07 -19.53 -27.29
N ARG A 93 21.36 -19.67 -27.57
CA ARG A 93 21.88 -19.69 -28.94
C ARG A 93 22.51 -21.03 -29.23
N ARG A 94 22.34 -21.49 -30.47
CA ARG A 94 22.79 -22.80 -30.94
C ARG A 94 23.61 -22.69 -32.20
N THR A 95 24.61 -23.56 -32.35
CA THR A 95 25.38 -23.72 -33.58
C THR A 95 25.86 -25.16 -33.69
N GLU A 96 26.39 -25.53 -34.85
CA GLU A 96 26.94 -26.87 -35.09
C GLU A 96 28.43 -26.79 -35.40
N VAL A 97 29.18 -27.78 -34.91
CA VAL A 97 30.60 -27.99 -35.22
C VAL A 97 30.73 -29.39 -35.84
N THR A 98 31.28 -29.47 -37.05
CA THR A 98 31.47 -30.74 -37.76
C THR A 98 32.94 -31.12 -37.77
N ILE A 99 33.23 -32.33 -37.26
CA ILE A 99 34.54 -32.96 -37.26
C ILE A 99 34.58 -34.00 -38.38
N ALA A 100 35.63 -34.02 -39.17
CA ALA A 100 35.82 -34.93 -40.29
C ALA A 100 37.17 -35.67 -40.24
N THR A 101 37.18 -36.94 -40.58
CA THR A 101 38.35 -37.72 -41.03
C THR A 101 38.24 -37.96 -42.54
N PRO A 102 39.25 -38.55 -43.21
CA PRO A 102 39.15 -38.86 -44.64
C PRO A 102 37.96 -39.75 -45.02
N THR A 103 37.38 -40.51 -44.08
CA THR A 103 36.35 -41.53 -44.33
C THR A 103 35.08 -41.37 -43.48
N SER A 104 35.05 -40.47 -42.50
CA SER A 104 33.90 -40.29 -41.58
C SER A 104 33.70 -38.83 -41.17
N LYS A 105 32.46 -38.45 -40.81
CA LYS A 105 32.10 -37.14 -40.29
C LYS A 105 31.17 -37.25 -39.09
N GLN A 106 31.32 -36.35 -38.14
CA GLN A 106 30.48 -36.26 -36.95
C GLN A 106 30.15 -34.80 -36.65
N THR A 107 28.86 -34.49 -36.49
CA THR A 107 28.40 -33.15 -36.08
C THR A 107 28.09 -33.13 -34.59
N ILE A 108 28.50 -32.04 -33.94
CA ILE A 108 28.25 -31.73 -32.54
C ILE A 108 27.35 -30.49 -32.49
N THR A 109 26.21 -30.61 -31.80
CA THR A 109 25.35 -29.45 -31.51
C THR A 109 25.90 -28.73 -30.29
N ILE A 110 26.18 -27.43 -30.43
CA ILE A 110 26.63 -26.56 -29.35
C ILE A 110 25.48 -25.66 -28.95
N THR A 111 25.08 -25.71 -27.68
CA THR A 111 24.05 -24.83 -27.11
C THR A 111 24.70 -23.98 -26.02
N GLN A 112 24.47 -22.67 -26.03
CA GLN A 112 24.88 -21.78 -24.94
C GLN A 112 23.66 -21.13 -24.29
N PHE A 113 23.59 -21.18 -22.97
CA PHE A 113 22.52 -20.53 -22.21
C PHE A 113 22.55 -19.01 -22.40
N GLY A 114 21.37 -18.38 -22.36
CA GLY A 114 21.23 -16.92 -22.31
C GLY A 114 21.35 -16.37 -20.88
N THR A 115 21.40 -15.04 -20.77
CA THR A 115 21.24 -14.33 -19.50
C THR A 115 19.87 -14.56 -18.88
N GLU A 116 19.77 -14.30 -17.58
CA GLU A 116 18.45 -14.27 -16.94
C GLU A 116 17.55 -13.26 -17.69
N PRO A 117 16.36 -13.67 -18.15
CA PRO A 117 15.50 -12.79 -18.91
C PRO A 117 15.07 -11.60 -18.04
N THR A 118 14.91 -10.45 -18.69
CA THR A 118 14.44 -9.21 -18.09
C THR A 118 13.36 -8.62 -18.99
N ILE A 119 12.28 -8.15 -18.39
CA ILE A 119 11.23 -7.40 -19.09
C ILE A 119 10.61 -6.39 -18.12
N ALA A 120 10.53 -5.14 -18.54
CA ALA A 120 9.97 -4.04 -17.77
C ALA A 120 9.53 -2.90 -18.69
N VAL A 121 8.77 -1.96 -18.13
CA VAL A 121 8.42 -0.69 -18.79
C VAL A 121 9.27 0.42 -18.17
N ASP A 122 9.97 1.19 -19.01
CA ASP A 122 10.88 2.27 -18.59
C ASP A 122 10.12 3.31 -17.75
N GLY A 123 10.65 3.63 -16.57
CA GLY A 123 10.04 4.59 -15.64
C GLY A 123 8.70 4.17 -15.00
N SER A 124 8.25 2.92 -15.16
CA SER A 124 6.99 2.44 -14.62
C SER A 124 7.17 1.50 -13.42
N ASN A 125 6.30 1.65 -12.42
CA ASN A 125 6.17 0.76 -11.27
C ASN A 125 5.08 -0.32 -11.46
N GLY A 126 4.63 -0.56 -12.69
CA GLY A 126 3.59 -1.54 -13.03
C GLY A 126 2.19 -0.95 -13.15
N THR A 127 2.02 0.36 -13.01
CA THR A 127 0.73 1.03 -13.24
C THR A 127 0.89 2.31 -14.05
N LEU A 128 0.06 2.47 -15.08
CA LEU A 128 -0.13 3.72 -15.82
C LEU A 128 -1.51 4.29 -15.52
N ILE A 129 -1.58 5.55 -15.11
CA ILE A 129 -2.84 6.21 -14.73
C ILE A 129 -3.14 7.35 -15.69
N LEU A 130 -4.34 7.34 -16.26
CA LEU A 130 -4.83 8.33 -17.22
C LEU A 130 -6.17 8.93 -16.74
N ASN A 131 -6.50 10.13 -17.20
CA ASN A 131 -7.78 10.79 -16.91
C ASN A 131 -8.92 10.21 -17.80
N HIS A 132 -10.15 10.67 -17.58
CA HIS A 132 -11.35 10.19 -18.28
C HIS A 132 -11.40 10.53 -19.77
N GLU A 133 -10.50 11.38 -20.27
CA GLU A 133 -10.45 11.78 -21.68
C GLU A 133 -9.90 10.64 -22.55
N ALA A 134 -10.06 10.76 -23.86
CA ALA A 134 -9.43 9.84 -24.80
C ALA A 134 -7.92 10.14 -24.89
N HIS A 135 -7.10 9.10 -24.87
CA HIS A 135 -5.65 9.21 -25.06
C HIS A 135 -5.25 8.39 -26.27
N THR A 136 -4.71 9.04 -27.29
CA THR A 136 -4.26 8.37 -28.52
C THR A 136 -2.75 8.43 -28.61
N GLY A 137 -2.11 7.29 -28.88
CA GLY A 137 -0.68 7.22 -29.10
C GLY A 137 0.16 7.38 -27.83
N VAL A 138 -0.29 6.87 -26.68
CA VAL A 138 0.54 6.88 -25.47
C VAL A 138 1.70 5.91 -25.65
N GLU A 139 2.92 6.43 -25.70
CA GLU A 139 4.12 5.66 -26.00
C GLU A 139 4.82 5.21 -24.72
N LEU A 140 5.00 3.90 -24.57
CA LEU A 140 5.74 3.27 -23.50
C LEU A 140 6.97 2.58 -24.08
N LYS A 141 8.13 2.83 -23.47
CA LYS A 141 9.38 2.17 -23.84
C LYS A 141 9.57 0.90 -23.03
N ILE A 142 9.88 -0.19 -23.71
CA ILE A 142 10.05 -1.52 -23.12
C ILE A 142 11.54 -1.80 -22.95
N ILE A 143 11.90 -2.24 -21.75
CA ILE A 143 13.25 -2.72 -21.42
C ILE A 143 13.18 -4.23 -21.43
N SER A 144 13.85 -4.88 -22.39
CA SER A 144 14.03 -6.34 -22.39
C SER A 144 15.40 -6.70 -22.92
N ASN A 145 15.98 -7.82 -22.49
CA ASN A 145 17.19 -8.41 -23.08
C ASN A 145 16.86 -9.55 -24.07
N SER A 146 15.63 -9.61 -24.56
CA SER A 146 15.23 -10.43 -25.70
C SER A 146 14.54 -9.57 -26.74
N ASP A 147 14.75 -9.87 -28.02
CA ASP A 147 14.00 -9.28 -29.13
C ASP A 147 12.66 -10.00 -29.37
N ASN A 148 12.49 -11.17 -28.76
CA ASN A 148 11.27 -11.98 -28.80
C ASN A 148 10.43 -11.73 -27.55
N TRP A 149 9.66 -10.65 -27.55
CA TRP A 149 8.70 -10.35 -26.49
C TRP A 149 7.28 -10.15 -27.04
N THR A 150 6.29 -10.38 -26.19
CA THR A 150 4.87 -10.31 -26.52
C THR A 150 4.13 -9.45 -25.50
N VAL A 151 2.95 -8.97 -25.91
CA VAL A 151 1.99 -8.30 -25.02
C VAL A 151 0.65 -8.98 -25.21
N GLU A 152 0.08 -9.43 -24.11
CA GLU A 152 -1.25 -10.02 -24.06
C GLU A 152 -2.16 -9.21 -23.15
N GLN A 153 -3.39 -9.01 -23.57
CA GLN A 153 -4.41 -8.37 -22.76
C GLN A 153 -5.27 -9.42 -22.08
N LEU A 154 -5.41 -9.32 -20.76
CA LEU A 154 -6.02 -10.37 -19.95
C LEU A 154 -7.52 -10.54 -20.26
N ASP A 155 -8.26 -9.44 -20.44
CA ASP A 155 -9.70 -9.45 -20.72
C ASP A 155 -10.04 -8.94 -22.13
N THR A 156 -9.45 -9.55 -23.16
CA THR A 156 -9.68 -9.14 -24.57
C THR A 156 -11.15 -9.28 -25.00
N ALA A 157 -11.93 -10.16 -24.36
CA ALA A 157 -13.32 -10.43 -24.73
C ALA A 157 -14.28 -9.32 -24.30
N ASN A 158 -14.01 -8.65 -23.17
CA ASN A 158 -14.89 -7.62 -22.62
C ASN A 158 -14.28 -6.21 -22.67
N ASN A 159 -13.00 -6.08 -23.01
CA ASN A 159 -12.35 -4.79 -23.15
C ASN A 159 -12.52 -4.21 -24.57
N ASN A 160 -13.30 -3.14 -24.66
CA ASN A 160 -13.49 -2.37 -25.88
C ASN A 160 -12.90 -0.95 -25.80
N TRP A 161 -12.17 -0.64 -24.73
CA TRP A 161 -11.79 0.72 -24.39
C TRP A 161 -10.29 0.99 -24.43
N LEU A 162 -9.47 -0.07 -24.32
CA LEU A 162 -8.02 -0.06 -24.47
C LEU A 162 -7.64 -0.90 -25.68
N SER A 163 -6.85 -0.33 -26.57
CA SER A 163 -6.16 -1.07 -27.63
C SER A 163 -4.67 -0.72 -27.61
N TYR A 164 -3.85 -1.62 -28.15
CA TYR A 164 -2.41 -1.42 -28.16
C TYR A 164 -1.77 -1.90 -29.47
N ALA A 165 -0.60 -1.34 -29.77
CA ALA A 165 0.25 -1.74 -30.88
C ALA A 165 1.69 -1.91 -30.39
N VAL A 166 2.37 -2.95 -30.88
CA VAL A 166 3.72 -3.31 -30.49
C VAL A 166 4.68 -3.10 -31.65
N ASP A 167 5.75 -2.35 -31.42
CA ASP A 167 6.93 -2.29 -32.29
C ASP A 167 8.10 -2.97 -31.58
N LEU A 168 8.36 -4.22 -31.98
CA LEU A 168 9.42 -5.04 -31.39
C LEU A 168 10.81 -4.44 -31.63
N LYS A 169 11.04 -3.84 -32.82
CA LYS A 169 12.36 -3.31 -33.21
C LYS A 169 12.71 -2.06 -32.44
N GLN A 170 11.73 -1.20 -32.18
CA GLN A 170 11.90 0.01 -31.38
C GLN A 170 11.66 -0.22 -29.88
N ARG A 171 11.28 -1.44 -29.49
CA ARG A 171 10.90 -1.81 -28.11
C ARG A 171 9.87 -0.84 -27.54
N LYS A 172 8.80 -0.65 -28.31
CA LYS A 172 7.80 0.38 -28.06
C LYS A 172 6.41 -0.24 -28.02
N LEU A 173 5.68 0.08 -26.96
CA LEU A 173 4.27 -0.23 -26.79
C LEU A 173 3.47 1.05 -26.90
N THR A 174 2.56 1.13 -27.87
CA THR A 174 1.69 2.29 -28.09
C THR A 174 0.28 1.95 -27.65
N LEU A 175 -0.32 2.75 -26.78
CA LEU A 175 -1.67 2.55 -26.26
C LEU A 175 -2.64 3.57 -26.86
N ASN A 176 -3.86 3.12 -27.13
CA ASN A 176 -5.00 3.98 -27.46
C ASN A 176 -6.16 3.67 -26.50
N ILE A 177 -6.62 4.70 -25.82
CA ILE A 177 -7.61 4.65 -24.76
C ILE A 177 -8.81 5.52 -25.17
N THR A 178 -10.00 4.94 -25.19
CA THR A 178 -11.25 5.68 -25.43
C THR A 178 -11.62 6.54 -24.22
N ALA A 179 -12.41 7.59 -24.41
CA ALA A 179 -12.93 8.37 -23.29
C ALA A 179 -13.93 7.54 -22.45
N ILE A 180 -14.07 7.89 -21.18
CA ILE A 180 -15.17 7.43 -20.34
C ILE A 180 -16.40 8.27 -20.65
N GLU A 181 -17.47 7.62 -21.13
CA GLU A 181 -18.75 8.31 -21.33
C GLU A 181 -19.37 8.69 -19.98
N ARG A 182 -19.96 9.88 -19.92
CA ARG A 182 -20.58 10.43 -18.68
C ARG A 182 -21.70 9.56 -18.11
N ASN A 183 -22.36 8.79 -18.95
CA ASN A 183 -23.47 7.91 -18.55
C ASN A 183 -23.01 6.47 -18.30
N SER A 184 -21.72 6.18 -18.43
CA SER A 184 -21.17 4.85 -18.19
C SER A 184 -21.01 4.58 -16.69
N PRO A 185 -21.00 3.31 -16.24
CA PRO A 185 -20.71 2.96 -14.83
C PRO A 185 -19.32 3.43 -14.37
N TRP A 186 -18.42 3.69 -15.30
CA TRP A 186 -17.06 4.14 -15.04
C TRP A 186 -16.96 5.67 -14.88
N ALA A 187 -18.04 6.42 -15.09
CA ALA A 187 -18.03 7.88 -14.98
C ALA A 187 -17.73 8.36 -13.54
N GLN A 188 -18.14 7.61 -12.53
CA GLN A 188 -17.96 7.96 -11.12
C GLN A 188 -16.93 7.07 -10.41
N THR A 189 -16.33 6.14 -11.14
CA THR A 189 -15.33 5.18 -10.65
C THR A 189 -14.12 5.22 -11.59
N SER A 190 -13.30 4.18 -11.60
CA SER A 190 -12.24 4.02 -12.60
C SER A 190 -12.46 2.68 -13.30
N ARG A 191 -11.98 2.56 -14.53
CA ARG A 191 -11.83 1.27 -15.19
C ARG A 191 -10.35 0.93 -15.32
N SER A 192 -10.02 -0.35 -15.23
CA SER A 192 -8.65 -0.81 -15.37
C SER A 192 -8.58 -2.06 -16.23
N GLU A 193 -7.42 -2.25 -16.83
CA GLU A 193 -7.09 -3.42 -17.64
C GLU A 193 -5.63 -3.80 -17.39
N LYS A 194 -5.31 -5.08 -17.51
CA LYS A 194 -3.95 -5.57 -17.34
C LYS A 194 -3.39 -6.03 -18.67
N LEU A 195 -2.22 -5.49 -18.99
CA LEU A 195 -1.38 -5.98 -20.07
C LEU A 195 -0.26 -6.83 -19.47
N PHE A 196 -0.08 -8.03 -20.00
CA PHE A 196 0.95 -8.96 -19.60
C PHE A 196 2.06 -8.96 -20.66
N LEU A 197 3.20 -8.41 -20.31
CA LEU A 197 4.37 -8.39 -21.17
C LEU A 197 5.21 -9.62 -20.85
N SER A 198 5.59 -10.40 -21.86
CA SER A 198 6.41 -11.60 -21.67
C SER A 198 7.54 -11.68 -22.66
N ASN A 199 8.70 -12.20 -22.24
CA ASN A 199 9.75 -12.69 -23.13
C ASN A 199 9.93 -14.21 -22.98
N GLY A 200 8.82 -14.93 -22.73
CA GLY A 200 8.78 -16.36 -22.46
C GLY A 200 9.05 -16.68 -20.99
N ASN A 201 10.26 -16.43 -20.51
CA ASN A 201 10.72 -16.89 -19.19
C ASN A 201 10.56 -15.85 -18.07
N ARG A 202 10.31 -14.57 -18.39
CA ARG A 202 9.86 -13.56 -17.43
C ARG A 202 8.58 -12.90 -17.92
N HIS A 203 7.87 -12.34 -16.95
CA HIS A 203 6.62 -11.64 -17.15
C HIS A 203 6.58 -10.34 -16.36
N TYR A 204 5.96 -9.33 -16.94
CA TYR A 204 5.71 -8.04 -16.31
C TYR A 204 4.23 -7.69 -16.47
N GLU A 205 3.55 -7.51 -15.35
CA GLU A 205 2.16 -7.06 -15.34
C GLU A 205 2.11 -5.53 -15.34
N LEU A 206 1.52 -4.95 -16.39
CA LEU A 206 1.25 -3.53 -16.49
C LEU A 206 -0.25 -3.29 -16.34
N THR A 207 -0.65 -2.62 -15.26
CA THR A 207 -2.03 -2.18 -15.07
C THR A 207 -2.24 -0.81 -15.72
N ILE A 208 -3.16 -0.72 -16.68
CA ILE A 208 -3.63 0.54 -17.24
C ILE A 208 -4.90 0.93 -16.50
N MET A 209 -4.90 2.07 -15.82
CA MET A 209 -6.06 2.60 -15.11
C MET A 209 -6.51 3.92 -15.75
N GLN A 210 -7.80 4.00 -16.10
CA GLN A 210 -8.43 5.22 -16.54
C GLN A 210 -9.42 5.69 -15.47
N ASN A 211 -9.14 6.85 -14.90
CA ASN A 211 -9.99 7.46 -13.89
C ASN A 211 -11.23 8.08 -14.51
N GLY A 212 -12.39 7.88 -13.90
CA GLY A 212 -13.62 8.59 -14.23
C GLY A 212 -13.58 10.08 -13.88
N PHE A 213 -14.74 10.71 -13.94
CA PHE A 213 -14.90 12.12 -13.61
C PHE A 213 -14.75 12.32 -12.09
N VAL A 214 -13.95 13.30 -11.72
CA VAL A 214 -13.77 13.67 -10.31
C VAL A 214 -15.11 14.18 -9.78
N GLN A 215 -15.70 13.43 -8.86
CA GLN A 215 -16.98 13.82 -8.24
C GLN A 215 -16.75 14.82 -7.09
N PHE A 216 -15.68 14.60 -6.34
CA PHE A 216 -15.30 15.36 -5.15
C PHE A 216 -13.78 15.46 -5.08
N GLN A 217 -13.28 16.55 -4.49
CA GLN A 217 -11.87 16.72 -4.19
C GLN A 217 -11.75 17.14 -2.72
N LEU A 218 -10.89 16.46 -1.95
CA LEU A 218 -10.69 16.85 -0.55
C LEU A 218 -10.10 18.27 -0.47
N PRO A 219 -10.48 19.09 0.50
CA PRO A 219 -9.81 20.36 0.77
C PRO A 219 -8.33 20.14 1.13
N VAL A 220 -7.45 21.07 0.74
CA VAL A 220 -6.09 21.16 1.29
C VAL A 220 -6.13 21.58 2.76
N TRP A 221 -5.14 21.14 3.54
CA TRP A 221 -5.02 21.44 4.97
C TRP A 221 -3.57 21.54 5.41
N ASP A 222 -3.28 22.48 6.32
CA ASP A 222 -1.98 22.62 6.98
C ASP A 222 -2.22 22.78 8.50
N PHE A 223 -1.32 22.25 9.34
CA PHE A 223 -1.41 22.39 10.80
C PHE A 223 -0.66 23.60 11.34
N ASP A 224 0.22 24.21 10.54
CA ASP A 224 1.12 25.27 10.92
C ASP A 224 0.84 26.53 10.09
N ASN A 225 0.42 27.60 10.75
CA ASN A 225 0.12 28.90 10.11
C ASN A 225 -0.88 28.78 8.94
N PHE A 226 -1.96 28.00 9.14
CA PHE A 226 -2.96 27.73 8.12
C PHE A 226 -3.92 28.91 7.91
N ASP A 227 -3.39 29.99 7.34
CA ASP A 227 -4.10 31.20 6.97
C ASP A 227 -4.56 31.18 5.49
N ILE A 228 -5.16 32.29 5.05
CA ILE A 228 -5.68 32.37 3.69
C ILE A 228 -4.60 32.38 2.61
N ASN A 229 -3.42 32.93 2.89
CA ASN A 229 -2.33 32.97 1.91
C ASN A 229 -1.79 31.55 1.68
N LYS A 230 -1.67 30.78 2.76
CA LYS A 230 -1.27 29.38 2.70
C LYS A 230 -2.29 28.55 1.91
N VAL A 231 -3.59 28.74 2.15
CA VAL A 231 -4.64 28.08 1.35
C VAL A 231 -4.54 28.45 -0.13
N ILE A 232 -4.40 29.74 -0.47
CA ILE A 232 -4.28 30.17 -1.87
C ILE A 232 -3.10 29.50 -2.56
N ALA A 233 -1.93 29.42 -1.89
CA ALA A 233 -0.75 28.77 -2.45
C ALA A 233 -0.99 27.28 -2.71
N MET A 234 -1.52 26.55 -1.72
CA MET A 234 -1.79 25.11 -1.84
C MET A 234 -2.89 24.78 -2.86
N GLU A 235 -3.91 25.63 -3.00
CA GLU A 235 -4.93 25.50 -4.04
C GLU A 235 -4.37 25.76 -5.44
N ALA A 236 -3.49 26.77 -5.58
CA ALA A 236 -2.82 27.06 -6.85
C ALA A 236 -1.90 25.92 -7.32
N GLU A 237 -1.23 25.22 -6.39
CA GLU A 237 -0.41 24.03 -6.70
C GLU A 237 -1.21 22.90 -7.37
N ARG A 238 -2.51 22.81 -7.07
CA ARG A 238 -3.43 21.84 -7.68
C ARG A 238 -4.35 22.45 -8.74
N HIS A 239 -3.98 23.62 -9.27
CA HIS A 239 -4.67 24.36 -10.32
C HIS A 239 -6.12 24.77 -10.00
N ASN A 240 -6.46 24.85 -8.72
CA ASN A 240 -7.73 25.39 -8.26
C ASN A 240 -7.62 26.91 -8.11
N LEU A 241 -8.44 27.65 -8.85
CA LEU A 241 -8.43 29.10 -8.86
C LEU A 241 -9.48 29.66 -7.90
N ARG A 242 -9.13 30.75 -7.21
CA ARG A 242 -10.08 31.48 -6.35
C ARG A 242 -11.19 32.12 -7.19
N ASP A 243 -12.44 31.82 -6.85
CA ASP A 243 -13.63 32.33 -7.51
C ASP A 243 -14.15 33.60 -6.81
N LYS A 244 -13.44 34.72 -7.05
CA LYS A 244 -13.83 36.03 -6.48
C LYS A 244 -15.19 36.51 -6.98
N ALA A 245 -15.56 36.18 -8.22
CA ALA A 245 -16.85 36.59 -8.77
C ALA A 245 -17.99 35.95 -7.96
N PHE A 246 -17.89 34.63 -7.71
CA PHE A 246 -18.84 33.95 -6.85
C PHE A 246 -18.87 34.51 -5.42
N GLU A 247 -17.72 34.81 -4.82
CA GLU A 247 -17.67 35.45 -3.50
C GLU A 247 -18.41 36.78 -3.44
N ILE A 248 -18.24 37.63 -4.46
CA ILE A 248 -18.88 38.94 -4.54
C ILE A 248 -20.38 38.78 -4.70
N ASP A 249 -20.84 37.90 -5.60
CA ASP A 249 -22.25 37.79 -5.97
C ASP A 249 -23.08 36.90 -5.04
N SER A 250 -22.48 35.85 -4.47
CA SER A 250 -23.21 34.80 -3.75
C SER A 250 -23.02 34.83 -2.23
N LEU A 251 -22.08 35.64 -1.71
CA LEU A 251 -21.81 35.70 -0.27
C LEU A 251 -22.01 37.11 0.29
N LEU A 252 -22.47 37.17 1.54
CA LEU A 252 -22.66 38.41 2.27
C LEU A 252 -21.31 39.09 2.60
N PRO A 253 -21.26 40.43 2.52
CA PRO A 253 -22.28 41.31 1.97
C PRO A 253 -22.29 41.27 0.44
N TYR A 254 -23.46 41.10 -0.17
CA TYR A 254 -23.59 40.86 -1.61
C TYR A 254 -23.12 42.05 -2.45
N HIS A 255 -22.55 41.74 -3.62
CA HIS A 255 -22.08 42.69 -4.63
C HIS A 255 -21.03 43.69 -4.11
N GLN A 256 -20.28 43.29 -3.07
CA GLN A 256 -19.18 44.07 -2.51
C GLN A 256 -17.90 43.23 -2.50
N ASP A 257 -16.80 43.81 -3.01
CA ASP A 257 -15.46 43.20 -2.97
C ASP A 257 -14.77 43.55 -1.64
N GLN A 258 -15.13 42.79 -0.61
CA GLN A 258 -14.57 42.91 0.73
C GLN A 258 -14.49 41.54 1.40
N LYS A 259 -13.89 41.48 2.59
CA LYS A 259 -13.78 40.23 3.37
C LYS A 259 -15.15 39.57 3.53
N LYS A 260 -15.25 38.32 3.05
CA LYS A 260 -16.41 37.44 3.19
C LYS A 260 -16.19 36.43 4.30
N VAL A 261 -17.26 35.72 4.68
CA VAL A 261 -17.16 34.60 5.64
C VAL A 261 -16.41 33.39 5.07
N PHE A 262 -16.44 33.22 3.74
CA PHE A 262 -15.73 32.17 3.04
C PHE A 262 -14.83 32.73 1.95
N THR A 263 -13.68 32.08 1.75
CA THR A 263 -12.92 32.20 0.49
C THR A 263 -13.22 30.99 -0.38
N VAL A 264 -13.53 31.20 -1.65
CA VAL A 264 -14.07 30.17 -2.54
C VAL A 264 -13.08 29.84 -3.64
N PHE A 265 -12.88 28.55 -3.90
CA PHE A 265 -12.06 28.04 -4.99
C PHE A 265 -12.88 27.13 -5.89
N HIS A 266 -12.63 27.20 -7.19
CA HIS A 266 -13.11 26.19 -8.12
C HIS A 266 -12.40 24.87 -7.85
N SER A 267 -13.16 23.79 -7.90
CA SER A 267 -12.66 22.43 -7.83
C SER A 267 -13.05 21.67 -9.11
N PRO A 268 -12.31 20.61 -9.48
CA PRO A 268 -12.69 19.73 -10.58
C PRO A 268 -13.90 18.82 -10.24
N GLY A 269 -14.42 18.87 -9.01
CA GLY A 269 -15.53 18.06 -8.54
C GLY A 269 -16.85 18.43 -9.21
N GLU A 270 -17.47 17.50 -9.94
CA GLU A 270 -18.74 17.77 -10.64
C GLU A 270 -19.91 17.97 -9.68
N GLN A 271 -19.92 17.22 -8.57
CA GLN A 271 -20.95 17.35 -7.54
C GLN A 271 -20.61 18.42 -6.52
N ALA A 272 -19.34 18.79 -6.38
CA ALA A 272 -18.87 19.86 -5.51
C ALA A 272 -17.91 20.80 -6.25
N PRO A 273 -18.40 21.64 -7.18
CA PRO A 273 -17.56 22.49 -8.03
C PRO A 273 -16.85 23.61 -7.26
N HIS A 274 -17.19 23.79 -5.98
CA HIS A 274 -16.61 24.80 -5.12
C HIS A 274 -16.13 24.19 -3.81
N ILE A 275 -14.91 24.59 -3.41
CA ILE A 275 -14.37 24.40 -2.08
C ILE A 275 -14.36 25.75 -1.38
N LEU A 276 -14.94 25.81 -0.18
CA LEU A 276 -15.10 27.03 0.59
C LEU A 276 -14.34 26.91 1.91
N TYR A 277 -13.40 27.82 2.13
CA TYR A 277 -12.63 27.88 3.36
C TYR A 277 -13.19 28.93 4.30
N GLN A 278 -13.42 28.54 5.55
CA GLN A 278 -13.96 29.41 6.58
C GLN A 278 -12.87 29.76 7.60
N GLN A 279 -12.65 31.04 7.83
CA GLN A 279 -11.78 31.53 8.91
C GLN A 279 -12.46 31.44 10.27
N LYS A 280 -11.66 31.32 11.35
CA LYS A 280 -12.14 31.54 12.71
C LYS A 280 -12.76 32.94 12.83
N ASN A 281 -13.73 33.11 13.73
CA ASN A 281 -14.39 34.41 13.97
C ASN A 281 -13.38 35.48 14.47
N TYR A 282 -12.33 35.04 15.16
CA TYR A 282 -11.22 35.86 15.62
C TYR A 282 -9.92 35.24 15.11
N GLY A 283 -9.02 36.07 14.59
CA GLY A 283 -7.75 35.64 13.99
C GLY A 283 -7.81 35.42 12.48
N THR A 284 -6.74 34.83 11.93
CA THR A 284 -6.54 34.61 10.49
C THR A 284 -6.60 33.14 10.08
N ASP A 285 -6.56 32.22 11.05
CA ASP A 285 -6.52 30.78 10.81
C ASP A 285 -7.82 30.27 10.19
N MET A 286 -7.68 29.27 9.33
CA MET A 286 -8.81 28.48 8.87
C MET A 286 -9.35 27.62 10.00
N TYR A 287 -10.67 27.59 10.08
CA TYR A 287 -11.41 26.78 11.04
C TYR A 287 -11.92 25.48 10.42
N CYS A 288 -12.52 25.53 9.23
CA CYS A 288 -13.04 24.37 8.51
C CYS A 288 -13.09 24.68 7.01
N ALA A 289 -13.20 23.63 6.21
CA ALA A 289 -13.48 23.74 4.78
C ALA A 289 -14.84 23.11 4.47
N TRP A 290 -15.41 23.47 3.34
CA TRP A 290 -16.70 22.98 2.89
C TRP A 290 -16.66 22.60 1.41
N LEU A 291 -17.23 21.45 1.09
CA LEU A 291 -17.57 21.05 -0.27
C LEU A 291 -19.04 21.40 -0.51
N LYS A 292 -19.33 22.14 -1.58
CA LYS A 292 -20.67 22.67 -1.81
C LYS A 292 -21.28 22.19 -3.11
N ALA A 293 -22.45 21.57 -3.03
CA ALA A 293 -23.23 21.20 -4.21
C ALA A 293 -23.76 22.43 -4.93
N PRO A 294 -23.97 22.37 -6.26
CA PRO A 294 -24.68 23.41 -6.99
C PRO A 294 -26.05 23.74 -6.36
N LYS A 295 -26.54 24.94 -6.63
CA LYS A 295 -27.81 25.44 -6.07
C LYS A 295 -28.96 24.44 -6.27
N GLY A 296 -29.63 24.08 -5.19
CA GLY A 296 -30.76 23.15 -5.20
C GLY A 296 -30.41 21.69 -5.55
N LYS A 297 -29.14 21.29 -5.49
CA LYS A 297 -28.71 19.91 -5.74
C LYS A 297 -28.34 19.16 -4.46
N LEU A 298 -28.48 17.85 -4.53
CA LEU A 298 -28.00 16.86 -3.56
C LEU A 298 -26.70 16.24 -4.07
N PHE A 299 -25.95 15.64 -3.15
CA PHE A 299 -24.92 14.67 -3.52
C PHE A 299 -25.56 13.29 -3.74
N GLN A 300 -25.08 12.58 -4.75
CA GLN A 300 -25.44 11.19 -5.03
C GLN A 300 -24.68 10.27 -4.07
N GLN A 301 -25.42 9.44 -3.34
CA GLN A 301 -24.85 8.56 -2.33
C GLN A 301 -23.95 7.50 -2.94
N GLU A 302 -24.38 6.96 -4.09
CA GLU A 302 -23.62 6.06 -4.94
C GLU A 302 -22.28 6.63 -5.41
N SER A 303 -22.07 7.95 -5.32
CA SER A 303 -20.80 8.59 -5.65
C SER A 303 -19.94 8.89 -4.43
N TYR A 304 -20.50 9.52 -3.38
CA TYR A 304 -19.68 9.95 -2.25
C TYR A 304 -19.26 8.82 -1.33
N GLU A 305 -20.05 7.75 -1.18
CA GLU A 305 -19.67 6.62 -0.31
C GLU A 305 -18.44 5.86 -0.85
N PRO A 306 -18.39 5.46 -2.14
CA PRO A 306 -17.18 4.86 -2.70
C PRO A 306 -15.98 5.81 -2.63
N TRP A 307 -16.18 7.10 -2.90
CA TRP A 307 -15.10 8.09 -2.82
C TRP A 307 -14.54 8.22 -1.40
N LEU A 308 -15.39 8.24 -0.37
CA LEU A 308 -14.98 8.26 1.03
C LEU A 308 -14.22 6.99 1.40
N ASN A 309 -14.72 5.82 1.00
CA ASN A 309 -14.05 4.54 1.23
C ASN A 309 -12.65 4.50 0.58
N GLN A 310 -12.52 4.98 -0.66
CA GLN A 310 -11.23 5.10 -1.36
C GLN A 310 -10.26 6.04 -0.63
N ASN A 311 -10.78 7.04 0.08
CA ASN A 311 -10.00 7.95 0.90
C ASN A 311 -9.86 7.48 2.37
N ASN A 312 -10.10 6.19 2.62
CA ASN A 312 -9.98 5.51 3.93
C ASN A 312 -10.87 6.10 5.04
N PHE A 313 -11.97 6.75 4.68
CA PHE A 313 -12.97 7.18 5.66
C PHE A 313 -13.84 6.01 6.11
N LYS A 314 -14.07 5.94 7.42
CA LYS A 314 -14.98 5.01 8.09
C LYS A 314 -16.24 5.77 8.51
N LEU A 315 -17.38 5.06 8.54
CA LEU A 315 -18.64 5.64 9.03
C LEU A 315 -18.52 5.99 10.53
N GLY A 316 -18.87 7.22 10.86
CA GLY A 316 -18.86 7.77 12.21
C GLY A 316 -20.18 7.54 12.96
N ASN A 317 -20.53 8.49 13.83
CA ASN A 317 -21.74 8.38 14.64
C ASN A 317 -23.00 8.70 13.82
N LYS A 318 -24.11 8.02 14.14
CA LYS A 318 -25.44 8.34 13.62
C LYS A 318 -25.78 9.78 14.00
N GLN A 319 -26.25 10.55 13.03
CA GLN A 319 -26.68 11.93 13.24
C GLN A 319 -28.17 11.98 13.56
N ARG A 320 -28.64 13.14 14.06
CA ARG A 320 -30.05 13.33 14.45
C ARG A 320 -31.01 13.26 13.26
N LEU A 321 -30.56 13.70 12.08
CA LEU A 321 -31.35 13.71 10.85
C LEU A 321 -30.81 12.65 9.90
N ASP A 322 -31.69 11.92 9.22
CA ASP A 322 -31.30 10.89 8.24
C ASP A 322 -30.56 11.46 7.02
N THR A 323 -30.73 12.75 6.75
CA THR A 323 -29.98 13.48 5.71
C THR A 323 -28.58 13.90 6.16
N GLU A 324 -28.19 13.60 7.40
CA GLU A 324 -26.88 13.92 7.95
C GLU A 324 -26.07 12.64 8.19
N SER A 325 -24.80 12.67 7.81
CA SER A 325 -23.90 11.53 8.01
C SER A 325 -22.52 12.03 8.37
N GLN A 326 -21.82 11.29 9.20
CA GLN A 326 -20.47 11.64 9.63
C GLN A 326 -19.52 10.51 9.25
N TYR A 327 -18.35 10.87 8.77
CA TYR A 327 -17.27 9.97 8.42
C TYR A 327 -15.96 10.49 9.00
N TYR A 328 -15.08 9.58 9.40
CA TYR A 328 -13.77 9.94 9.92
C TYR A 328 -12.69 9.07 9.30
N ASN A 329 -11.49 9.62 9.15
CA ASN A 329 -10.29 8.87 8.84
C ASN A 329 -9.25 9.17 9.90
N GLU A 330 -8.76 8.13 10.57
CA GLU A 330 -7.73 8.23 11.58
C GLU A 330 -6.39 7.72 11.01
N GLU A 331 -5.41 8.61 11.00
CA GLU A 331 -4.03 8.33 10.62
C GLU A 331 -3.12 8.43 11.87
N LYS A 332 -1.83 8.15 11.71
CA LYS A 332 -0.88 8.18 12.84
C LYS A 332 -0.80 9.56 13.50
N ASP A 333 -0.76 10.62 12.72
CA ASP A 333 -0.47 12.00 13.15
C ASP A 333 -1.69 12.93 13.05
N ARG A 334 -2.76 12.51 12.38
CA ARG A 334 -3.98 13.31 12.19
C ARG A 334 -5.26 12.50 12.16
N THR A 335 -6.36 13.20 12.39
CA THR A 335 -7.70 12.70 12.13
C THR A 335 -8.41 13.67 11.21
N ARG A 336 -9.02 13.14 10.16
CA ARG A 336 -9.87 13.87 9.22
C ARG A 336 -11.32 13.57 9.54
N LEU A 337 -12.14 14.61 9.62
CA LEU A 337 -13.57 14.51 9.91
C LEU A 337 -14.35 15.14 8.76
N LEU A 338 -15.33 14.39 8.25
CA LEU A 338 -16.23 14.85 7.20
C LEU A 338 -17.68 14.67 7.67
N THR A 339 -18.46 15.75 7.68
CA THR A 339 -19.89 15.71 8.00
C THR A 339 -20.68 16.13 6.78
N ILE A 340 -21.49 15.23 6.24
CA ILE A 340 -22.35 15.43 5.08
C ILE A 340 -23.71 15.92 5.56
N TYR A 341 -24.17 17.03 4.97
CA TYR A 341 -25.52 17.55 5.11
C TYR A 341 -26.21 17.44 3.75
N ASN A 342 -26.80 16.29 3.45
CA ASN A 342 -27.36 15.97 2.12
C ASN A 342 -28.83 16.36 2.01
N SER A 343 -29.11 17.67 2.02
CA SER A 343 -30.46 18.21 1.84
C SER A 343 -30.45 19.47 0.99
N VAL A 344 -31.44 19.62 0.11
CA VAL A 344 -31.62 20.85 -0.69
C VAL A 344 -32.01 22.05 0.16
N ASP A 345 -32.61 21.81 1.33
CA ASP A 345 -33.05 22.84 2.28
C ASP A 345 -32.05 23.10 3.41
N ASN A 346 -30.87 22.48 3.34
CA ASN A 346 -29.81 22.64 4.31
C ASN A 346 -29.39 24.11 4.51
N PHE A 347 -29.23 24.51 5.78
CA PHE A 347 -28.88 25.85 6.22
C PHE A 347 -27.63 25.90 7.14
N LYS A 348 -26.81 24.84 7.16
CA LYS A 348 -25.66 24.71 8.07
C LYS A 348 -24.51 25.69 7.77
N MET A 349 -24.45 26.20 6.53
CA MET A 349 -23.48 27.23 6.14
C MET A 349 -24.11 28.62 6.30
N ALA A 350 -23.42 29.51 7.03
CA ALA A 350 -23.84 30.90 7.22
C ALA A 350 -23.39 31.81 6.05
N GLY A 351 -23.69 33.12 6.11
CA GLY A 351 -23.12 34.12 5.19
C GLY A 351 -23.81 34.26 3.83
N GLY A 352 -25.10 33.90 3.74
CA GLY A 352 -25.92 34.18 2.56
C GLY A 352 -25.77 33.18 1.41
N ILE A 353 -24.92 32.16 1.56
CA ILE A 353 -24.78 31.12 0.56
C ILE A 353 -26.12 30.38 0.33
N PHE A 354 -26.42 30.05 -0.92
CA PHE A 354 -27.66 29.39 -1.29
C PHE A 354 -27.80 28.00 -0.64
N ARG A 355 -29.05 27.53 -0.55
CA ARG A 355 -29.38 26.19 -0.05
C ARG A 355 -29.06 25.11 -1.07
N SER A 356 -28.39 24.07 -0.59
CA SER A 356 -28.05 22.82 -1.29
C SER A 356 -27.26 21.93 -0.33
N ALA A 357 -27.00 20.69 -0.73
CA ALA A 357 -26.13 19.80 0.03
C ALA A 357 -24.72 20.38 0.22
N CYS A 358 -24.10 20.09 1.36
CA CYS A 358 -22.70 20.42 1.60
C CYS A 358 -22.01 19.38 2.50
N MET A 359 -20.69 19.29 2.42
CA MET A 359 -19.86 18.51 3.33
C MET A 359 -18.96 19.45 4.10
N LYS A 360 -18.99 19.40 5.43
CA LYS A 360 -18.00 20.06 6.28
C LYS A 360 -16.79 19.17 6.41
N TYR A 361 -15.60 19.71 6.22
CA TYR A 361 -14.32 19.03 6.33
C TYR A 361 -13.43 19.72 7.36
N LEU A 362 -12.71 18.90 8.12
CA LEU A 362 -11.73 19.34 9.11
C LEU A 362 -10.61 18.30 9.23
N GLU A 363 -9.35 18.74 9.35
CA GLU A 363 -8.26 17.90 9.84
C GLU A 363 -7.76 18.43 11.19
N THR A 364 -7.44 17.53 12.11
CA THR A 364 -6.87 17.87 13.41
C THR A 364 -5.69 16.95 13.75
N SER A 365 -4.64 17.49 14.37
CA SER A 365 -3.48 16.72 14.82
C SER A 365 -3.83 15.73 15.94
N ASN A 366 -3.33 14.50 15.88
CA ASN A 366 -3.47 13.46 16.91
C ASN A 366 -2.43 13.60 18.04
N SER A 367 -1.66 14.70 18.06
CA SER A 367 -0.81 15.09 19.18
C SER A 367 -1.52 16.11 20.06
N LEU A 368 -1.17 16.15 21.35
CA LEU A 368 -1.64 17.18 22.28
C LEU A 368 -0.89 18.49 22.01
N LYS A 369 -1.65 19.55 21.71
CA LYS A 369 -1.20 20.95 21.72
C LYS A 369 -2.02 21.68 22.77
N LEU A 370 -1.36 22.55 23.54
CA LEU A 370 -2.02 23.39 24.53
C LEU A 370 -2.22 24.79 23.98
N ASN A 371 -3.35 25.40 24.30
CA ASN A 371 -3.61 26.81 24.01
C ASN A 371 -2.84 27.73 24.99
N SER A 372 -2.98 29.05 24.81
CA SER A 372 -2.36 30.06 25.68
C SER A 372 -2.76 29.96 27.16
N ASP A 373 -3.89 29.32 27.46
CA ASP A 373 -4.40 29.13 28.82
C ASP A 373 -3.96 27.79 29.43
N GLY A 374 -3.07 27.06 28.76
CA GLY A 374 -2.58 25.74 29.19
C GLY A 374 -3.61 24.61 29.05
N LYS A 375 -4.72 24.84 28.33
CA LYS A 375 -5.76 23.84 28.08
C LYS A 375 -5.55 23.14 26.75
N ALA A 376 -6.03 21.91 26.63
CA ALA A 376 -5.97 21.15 25.38
C ALA A 376 -6.66 21.92 24.22
N GLU A 377 -5.89 22.28 23.19
CA GLU A 377 -6.38 22.81 21.92
C GLU A 377 -6.65 21.66 20.94
N THR A 378 -5.77 20.67 20.91
CA THR A 378 -5.94 19.43 20.15
C THR A 378 -5.98 18.23 21.08
N PHE A 379 -6.73 17.21 20.70
CA PHE A 379 -6.86 16.00 21.49
C PHE A 379 -5.90 14.92 20.99
N PRO A 380 -5.04 14.34 21.86
CA PRO A 380 -4.19 13.23 21.48
C PRO A 380 -5.03 11.99 21.17
N VAL A 381 -4.62 11.15 20.22
CA VAL A 381 -5.38 9.93 19.88
C VAL A 381 -4.44 8.75 19.78
N PHE A 382 -4.76 7.67 20.50
CA PHE A 382 -4.13 6.38 20.27
C PHE A 382 -4.79 5.71 19.05
N PRO A 383 -4.02 5.25 18.04
CA PRO A 383 -4.59 4.63 16.84
C PRO A 383 -5.46 3.43 17.20
N SER A 384 -6.75 3.53 16.91
CA SER A 384 -7.74 2.49 17.17
C SER A 384 -7.48 1.20 16.39
N ASP A 385 -6.80 1.29 15.25
CA ASP A 385 -6.39 0.12 14.44
C ASP A 385 -5.21 -0.66 15.07
N TYR A 386 -4.64 -0.20 16.18
CA TYR A 386 -3.69 -0.99 16.99
C TYR A 386 -4.38 -1.86 18.04
N LEU A 387 -5.63 -1.53 18.41
CA LEU A 387 -6.43 -2.33 19.33
C LEU A 387 -6.91 -3.61 18.62
N HIS A 388 -6.69 -4.76 19.27
CA HIS A 388 -6.95 -6.11 18.77
C HIS A 388 -6.23 -6.46 17.45
N ASN A 389 -5.13 -5.78 17.14
CA ASN A 389 -4.38 -6.01 15.92
C ASN A 389 -3.37 -7.15 16.10
N LYS A 390 -3.53 -8.24 15.34
CA LYS A 390 -2.65 -9.42 15.36
C LYS A 390 -1.17 -9.09 15.08
N ALA A 391 -0.89 -8.01 14.36
CA ALA A 391 0.46 -7.54 14.05
C ALA A 391 1.02 -6.55 15.09
N PHE A 392 0.21 -6.05 16.03
CA PHE A 392 0.62 -5.09 17.05
C PHE A 392 0.65 -5.75 18.43
N LYS A 393 1.77 -6.43 18.72
CA LYS A 393 2.04 -7.13 19.98
C LYS A 393 3.17 -6.46 20.76
N LEU A 394 3.64 -7.07 21.84
CA LEU A 394 4.62 -6.51 22.77
C LEU A 394 5.82 -5.84 22.07
N ASP A 395 6.46 -6.50 21.12
CA ASP A 395 7.64 -5.94 20.44
C ASP A 395 7.31 -4.67 19.65
N GLN A 396 6.15 -4.63 18.98
CA GLN A 396 5.67 -3.47 18.25
C GLN A 396 5.23 -2.35 19.20
N VAL A 397 4.63 -2.68 20.34
CA VAL A 397 4.30 -1.73 21.41
C VAL A 397 5.58 -1.08 21.95
N VAL A 398 6.60 -1.87 22.26
CA VAL A 398 7.90 -1.38 22.75
C VAL A 398 8.55 -0.46 21.70
N ALA A 399 8.52 -0.84 20.41
CA ALA A 399 9.06 -0.02 19.35
C ALA A 399 8.29 1.31 19.17
N PHE A 400 6.96 1.26 19.29
CA PHE A 400 6.08 2.43 19.21
C PHE A 400 6.32 3.40 20.36
N GLU A 401 6.38 2.91 21.59
CA GLU A 401 6.59 3.73 22.78
C GLU A 401 8.01 4.30 22.86
N ARG A 402 9.02 3.57 22.36
CA ARG A 402 10.39 4.11 22.25
C ARG A 402 10.45 5.36 21.36
N GLN A 403 9.65 5.44 20.29
CA GLN A 403 9.56 6.64 19.45
C GLN A 403 9.02 7.87 20.20
N ARG A 404 8.33 7.64 21.33
CA ARG A 404 7.75 8.67 22.19
C ARG A 404 8.62 8.96 23.43
N GLY A 405 9.84 8.40 23.49
CA GLY A 405 10.75 8.56 24.62
C GLY A 405 10.33 7.77 25.86
N MET A 406 9.64 6.64 25.68
CA MET A 406 9.14 5.80 26.76
C MET A 406 9.84 4.44 26.77
N LYS A 407 10.03 3.86 27.95
CA LYS A 407 10.62 2.53 28.18
C LYS A 407 9.70 1.65 29.03
N PRO A 408 9.64 0.33 28.77
CA PRO A 408 8.85 -0.58 29.58
C PRO A 408 9.47 -0.76 30.98
N ASP A 409 8.62 -0.85 32.00
CA ASP A 409 8.99 -1.23 33.36
C ASP A 409 8.56 -2.68 33.65
N TYR A 410 9.43 -3.62 33.25
CA TYR A 410 9.16 -5.06 33.35
C TYR A 410 9.08 -5.59 34.79
N TYR A 411 9.62 -4.86 35.76
CA TYR A 411 9.83 -5.35 37.12
C TYR A 411 9.25 -4.42 38.19
N ASN A 412 8.36 -3.50 37.81
CA ASN A 412 7.76 -2.51 38.71
C ASN A 412 8.80 -1.66 39.47
N GLN A 413 9.93 -1.34 38.83
CA GLN A 413 11.01 -0.56 39.44
C GLN A 413 10.65 0.92 39.58
N PHE A 414 9.72 1.41 38.76
CA PHE A 414 9.38 2.83 38.65
C PHE A 414 7.93 3.13 39.02
N ASN A 415 7.20 2.16 39.58
CA ASN A 415 5.83 2.36 40.05
C ASN A 415 5.59 1.64 41.39
N SER A 416 5.07 2.36 42.38
CA SER A 416 4.79 1.80 43.71
C SER A 416 3.49 0.98 43.77
N GLU A 417 2.64 1.08 42.74
CA GLU A 417 1.34 0.41 42.64
C GLU A 417 1.45 -1.03 42.09
N ASN A 418 2.64 -1.46 41.68
CA ASN A 418 2.90 -2.76 41.03
C ASN A 418 1.96 -3.05 39.85
N VAL A 419 1.83 -2.06 38.95
CA VAL A 419 0.91 -2.08 37.80
C VAL A 419 1.25 -3.19 36.80
N THR A 420 2.52 -3.42 36.51
CA THR A 420 2.96 -4.48 35.58
C THR A 420 2.63 -5.84 36.19
N ALA A 421 1.85 -6.63 35.44
CA ALA A 421 1.37 -7.93 35.87
C ALA A 421 1.56 -8.97 34.76
N THR A 422 2.11 -10.13 35.15
CA THR A 422 2.33 -11.27 34.25
C THR A 422 1.11 -12.19 34.23
N THR A 423 1.04 -13.08 33.23
CA THR A 423 0.01 -14.13 33.15
C THR A 423 0.62 -15.52 33.03
N GLU A 424 -0.21 -16.54 33.21
CA GLU A 424 0.14 -17.94 32.94
C GLU A 424 -0.14 -18.35 31.47
N ASP A 425 -0.70 -17.45 30.65
CA ASP A 425 -0.98 -17.71 29.23
C ASP A 425 0.35 -17.80 28.45
N PRO A 426 0.66 -18.94 27.81
CA PRO A 426 1.90 -19.10 27.05
C PRO A 426 1.99 -18.18 25.83
N LEU A 427 0.88 -17.59 25.39
CA LEU A 427 0.82 -16.66 24.25
C LEU A 427 0.88 -15.19 24.69
N CYS A 428 0.80 -14.90 25.98
CA CYS A 428 0.73 -13.54 26.51
C CYS A 428 1.45 -13.43 27.87
N HIS A 429 2.71 -13.01 27.85
CA HIS A 429 3.49 -12.93 29.08
C HIS A 429 2.96 -11.88 30.08
N TYR A 430 2.41 -10.77 29.61
CA TYR A 430 1.92 -9.66 30.44
C TYR A 430 0.43 -9.43 30.21
N SER A 431 -0.39 -9.42 31.27
CA SER A 431 -1.76 -8.89 31.17
C SER A 431 -1.73 -7.36 31.14
N ARG A 432 -0.77 -6.77 31.85
CA ARG A 432 -0.55 -5.33 31.95
C ARG A 432 0.94 -5.01 31.94
N LEU A 433 1.34 -4.01 31.17
CA LEU A 433 2.71 -3.48 31.17
C LEU A 433 2.69 -1.96 31.18
N ILE A 434 3.37 -1.38 32.15
CA ILE A 434 3.57 0.07 32.22
C ILE A 434 4.83 0.50 31.46
N PHE A 435 4.71 1.63 30.78
CA PHE A 435 5.79 2.33 30.10
C PHE A 435 5.99 3.68 30.78
N VAL A 436 7.22 3.94 31.22
CA VAL A 436 7.63 5.17 31.91
C VAL A 436 8.54 6.00 31.01
N PRO A 437 8.60 7.32 31.16
CA PRO A 437 9.47 8.14 30.35
C PRO A 437 10.94 7.80 30.60
N GLU A 438 11.76 7.88 29.55
CA GLU A 438 13.22 7.78 29.68
C GLU A 438 13.78 8.97 30.46
N ASN A 439 13.17 10.15 30.26
CA ASN A 439 13.47 11.39 30.98
C ASN A 439 12.17 11.96 31.56
N GLU A 440 12.03 11.97 32.88
CA GLU A 440 10.84 12.50 33.55
C GLU A 440 10.66 14.01 33.29
N SER A 441 9.41 14.39 33.06
CA SER A 441 8.97 15.78 33.04
C SER A 441 7.69 15.93 33.86
N TYR A 442 7.58 17.06 34.54
CA TYR A 442 6.41 17.46 35.33
C TYR A 442 5.65 18.63 34.69
N GLU A 443 6.08 19.06 33.49
CA GLU A 443 5.42 20.11 32.73
C GLU A 443 4.01 19.66 32.31
N PRO A 444 2.97 20.51 32.48
CA PRO A 444 1.61 20.18 32.06
C PRO A 444 1.53 19.72 30.60
N GLY A 445 0.78 18.65 30.35
CA GLY A 445 0.58 18.07 29.02
C GLY A 445 1.72 17.16 28.54
N THR A 446 2.77 16.96 29.33
CA THR A 446 3.78 15.92 29.02
C THR A 446 3.29 14.53 29.40
N LEU A 447 3.81 13.49 28.73
CA LEU A 447 3.47 12.10 29.03
C LEU A 447 4.08 11.69 30.37
N ALA A 448 3.22 11.23 31.29
CA ALA A 448 3.64 10.72 32.60
C ALA A 448 3.96 9.22 32.55
N TYR A 449 3.06 8.41 31.99
CA TYR A 449 3.27 7.00 31.65
C TYR A 449 2.15 6.50 30.74
N VAL A 450 2.33 5.31 30.19
CA VAL A 450 1.33 4.59 29.38
C VAL A 450 1.18 3.19 29.94
N ILE A 451 -0.04 2.71 30.10
CA ILE A 451 -0.33 1.34 30.52
C ILE A 451 -1.03 0.64 29.37
N TYR A 452 -0.45 -0.48 28.93
CA TYR A 452 -1.07 -1.37 27.96
C TYR A 452 -1.71 -2.54 28.69
N PHE A 453 -2.96 -2.85 28.31
CA PHE A 453 -3.69 -4.03 28.74
C PHE A 453 -3.75 -4.98 27.54
N PHE A 454 -3.22 -6.19 27.70
CA PHE A 454 -3.14 -7.18 26.62
C PHE A 454 -4.28 -8.19 26.71
N ASN A 455 -4.82 -8.58 25.55
CA ASN A 455 -5.75 -9.68 25.47
C ASN A 455 -5.06 -10.98 25.89
N TRP A 456 -5.74 -11.80 26.69
CA TRP A 456 -5.25 -13.10 27.14
C TRP A 456 -6.41 -14.00 27.54
N GLN A 457 -6.17 -15.30 27.68
CA GLN A 457 -7.24 -16.29 27.82
C GLN A 457 -7.94 -16.30 29.20
N GLY A 458 -7.39 -15.65 30.22
CA GLY A 458 -7.95 -15.65 31.59
C GLY A 458 -8.58 -14.33 32.01
N ILE A 459 -8.99 -13.47 31.07
CA ILE A 459 -9.68 -12.21 31.39
C ILE A 459 -11.00 -12.45 32.15
N THR A 460 -11.38 -11.50 33.00
CA THR A 460 -12.61 -11.50 33.82
C THR A 460 -13.77 -10.79 33.11
N GLU A 461 -14.98 -10.83 33.68
CA GLU A 461 -16.13 -10.06 33.15
C GLU A 461 -15.86 -8.54 33.17
N GLU A 462 -15.20 -8.02 34.21
CA GLU A 462 -14.85 -6.60 34.31
C GLU A 462 -13.82 -6.18 33.22
N ASP A 463 -12.93 -7.09 32.84
CA ASP A 463 -11.95 -6.86 31.77
C ASP A 463 -12.62 -6.71 30.39
N ILE A 464 -13.74 -7.41 30.16
CA ILE A 464 -14.52 -7.31 28.92
C ILE A 464 -15.09 -5.90 28.76
N ASP A 465 -15.62 -5.32 29.84
CA ASP A 465 -16.11 -3.93 29.85
C ASP A 465 -14.98 -2.92 29.67
N ALA A 466 -13.74 -3.27 30.05
CA ALA A 466 -12.53 -2.51 29.77
C ALA A 466 -11.97 -2.71 28.35
N GLY A 467 -12.68 -3.46 27.50
CA GLY A 467 -12.34 -3.69 26.08
C GLY A 467 -11.34 -4.82 25.84
N LEU A 468 -11.16 -5.75 26.78
CA LEU A 468 -10.34 -6.95 26.58
C LEU A 468 -11.20 -8.08 26.00
N VAL A 469 -10.57 -8.99 25.24
CA VAL A 469 -11.26 -10.15 24.64
C VAL A 469 -10.60 -11.48 24.99
N GLN A 470 -11.44 -12.46 25.31
CA GLN A 470 -11.03 -13.83 25.62
C GLN A 470 -10.92 -14.66 24.33
N ASP A 471 -10.05 -14.22 23.42
CA ASP A 471 -9.81 -14.89 22.15
C ASP A 471 -8.35 -15.32 22.06
N LYS A 472 -8.13 -16.64 21.92
CA LYS A 472 -6.81 -17.24 21.77
C LYS A 472 -6.04 -16.66 20.58
N ASP A 473 -6.72 -16.35 19.49
CA ASP A 473 -6.12 -15.77 18.28
C ASP A 473 -5.63 -14.34 18.48
N LEU A 474 -6.20 -13.65 19.47
CA LEU A 474 -5.85 -12.28 19.84
C LEU A 474 -4.96 -12.23 21.08
N SER A 475 -4.62 -13.36 21.69
CA SER A 475 -3.75 -13.39 22.86
C SER A 475 -2.39 -12.71 22.57
N GLY A 476 -1.99 -11.81 23.47
CA GLY A 476 -0.79 -10.98 23.37
C GLY A 476 -0.94 -9.71 22.50
N THR A 477 -2.11 -9.47 21.90
CA THR A 477 -2.42 -8.18 21.25
C THR A 477 -2.95 -7.16 22.26
N VAL A 478 -2.91 -5.87 21.93
CA VAL A 478 -3.43 -4.81 22.81
C VAL A 478 -4.97 -4.85 22.84
N GLY A 479 -5.58 -4.95 24.02
CA GLY A 479 -7.04 -4.79 24.20
C GLY A 479 -7.43 -3.35 24.50
N SER A 480 -6.72 -2.71 25.43
CA SER A 480 -6.91 -1.30 25.76
C SER A 480 -5.60 -0.61 26.16
N CYS A 481 -5.61 0.72 26.11
CA CYS A 481 -4.46 1.56 26.39
C CYS A 481 -4.88 2.73 27.29
N GLN A 482 -4.16 2.95 28.39
CA GLN A 482 -4.32 4.12 29.24
C GLN A 482 -3.11 5.03 29.09
N VAL A 483 -3.35 6.29 28.74
CA VAL A 483 -2.32 7.31 28.56
C VAL A 483 -2.48 8.37 29.63
N PHE A 484 -1.40 8.63 30.37
CA PHE A 484 -1.39 9.59 31.45
C PHE A 484 -0.64 10.84 31.03
N TYR A 485 -1.27 11.99 31.19
CA TYR A 485 -0.68 13.30 30.95
C TYR A 485 -0.51 14.05 32.28
N GLN A 486 0.62 14.72 32.46
CA GLN A 486 0.85 15.60 33.61
C GLN A 486 -0.14 16.77 33.61
N GLY A 487 -0.63 17.16 34.78
CA GLY A 487 -1.63 18.21 34.96
C GLY A 487 -3.07 17.68 34.93
N GLY A 488 -3.73 17.68 36.09
CA GLY A 488 -5.15 17.29 36.22
C GLY A 488 -6.13 18.30 35.63
N ASP A 489 -5.65 19.49 35.29
CA ASP A 489 -6.40 20.60 34.73
C ASP A 489 -6.06 20.87 33.25
N VAL A 490 -5.22 20.05 32.61
CA VAL A 490 -4.93 20.21 31.16
C VAL A 490 -6.18 20.01 30.32
N PHE A 491 -6.98 19.01 30.67
CA PHE A 491 -8.22 18.68 29.97
C PHE A 491 -9.47 19.18 30.68
N TYR A 492 -9.36 19.59 31.95
CA TYR A 492 -10.48 19.96 32.83
C TYR A 492 -10.38 21.39 33.35
N THR A 493 -11.52 21.99 33.65
CA THR A 493 -11.57 23.10 34.60
C THR A 493 -11.62 22.51 36.00
N ARG A 494 -10.71 22.96 36.86
CA ARG A 494 -10.59 22.51 38.25
C ARG A 494 -10.94 23.66 39.18
N GLU A 495 -11.97 23.49 40.00
CA GLU A 495 -12.42 24.50 40.97
C GLU A 495 -12.29 23.94 42.38
N GLU A 496 -11.58 24.64 43.27
CA GLU A 496 -11.53 24.30 44.69
C GLU A 496 -12.84 24.73 45.34
N GLN A 497 -13.51 23.78 45.98
CA GLN A 497 -14.74 23.98 46.72
C GLN A 497 -14.48 23.80 48.22
N GLY A 498 -15.39 24.35 49.03
CA GLY A 498 -15.31 24.30 50.49
C GLY A 498 -14.61 25.52 51.09
N THR A 499 -14.09 25.35 52.31
CA THR A 499 -13.40 26.41 53.05
C THR A 499 -11.90 26.08 53.11
N PRO A 500 -11.04 26.81 52.36
CA PRO A 500 -9.60 26.57 52.34
C PRO A 500 -9.01 26.49 53.76
N GLY A 501 -8.27 25.41 54.04
CA GLY A 501 -7.66 25.16 55.34
C GLY A 501 -8.57 24.49 56.40
N VAL A 502 -9.84 24.21 56.09
CA VAL A 502 -10.76 23.47 56.98
C VAL A 502 -11.25 22.19 56.31
N TYR A 503 -11.85 22.32 55.13
CA TYR A 503 -12.23 21.22 54.25
C TYR A 503 -12.22 21.76 52.82
N SER A 504 -11.45 21.16 51.92
CA SER A 504 -11.53 21.48 50.50
C SER A 504 -11.52 20.22 49.66
N TRP A 505 -12.24 20.29 48.55
CA TRP A 505 -12.23 19.27 47.50
C TRP A 505 -12.19 19.97 46.15
N TYR A 506 -11.82 19.24 45.11
CA TYR A 506 -11.85 19.75 43.75
C TYR A 506 -13.05 19.23 42.99
N GLU A 507 -13.80 20.14 42.37
CA GLU A 507 -14.75 19.81 41.34
C GLU A 507 -14.11 19.97 39.96
N TYR A 508 -14.44 19.02 39.08
CA TYR A 508 -13.90 18.95 37.73
C TYR A 508 -15.05 19.03 36.74
N SER A 509 -14.95 19.94 35.79
CA SER A 509 -15.88 20.06 34.66
C SER A 509 -15.11 20.02 33.36
N LEU A 510 -15.71 19.41 32.33
CA LEU A 510 -15.09 19.34 31.02
C LEU A 510 -15.33 20.66 30.25
N PRO A 511 -14.31 21.49 30.00
CA PRO A 511 -14.48 22.74 29.29
C PRO A 511 -14.86 22.49 27.83
N PHE A 512 -15.59 23.45 27.25
CA PHE A 512 -16.06 23.38 25.87
C PHE A 512 -14.92 23.19 24.86
N SER A 513 -13.73 23.75 25.11
CA SER A 513 -12.55 23.57 24.25
C SER A 513 -12.12 22.11 24.15
N THR A 514 -11.95 21.43 25.29
CA THR A 514 -11.58 20.01 25.33
C THR A 514 -12.64 19.15 24.68
N ARG A 515 -13.91 19.39 25.01
CA ARG A 515 -15.03 18.67 24.39
C ARG A 515 -15.01 18.81 22.87
N ARG A 516 -14.84 20.03 22.36
CA ARG A 516 -14.75 20.30 20.93
C ARG A 516 -13.54 19.62 20.28
N ALA A 517 -12.38 19.63 20.94
CA ALA A 517 -11.18 18.97 20.43
C ALA A 517 -11.38 17.46 20.26
N ILE A 518 -12.19 16.83 21.11
CA ILE A 518 -12.59 15.41 21.01
C ILE A 518 -13.67 15.23 19.92
N GLU A 519 -14.67 16.11 19.87
CA GLU A 519 -15.74 16.06 18.84
C GLU A 519 -15.21 16.28 17.42
N ASP A 520 -14.17 17.11 17.26
CA ASP A 520 -13.45 17.35 16.00
C ASP A 520 -12.65 16.11 15.53
N LYS A 521 -12.54 15.07 16.37
CA LYS A 521 -12.07 13.71 16.00
C LYS A 521 -13.21 12.77 15.57
N GLY A 522 -14.46 13.25 15.61
CA GLY A 522 -15.66 12.47 15.30
C GLY A 522 -16.23 11.69 16.49
N TYR A 523 -15.73 11.92 17.70
CA TYR A 523 -16.32 11.34 18.90
C TYR A 523 -17.55 12.12 19.36
N SER A 524 -18.45 11.47 20.08
CA SER A 524 -19.61 12.11 20.71
C SER A 524 -19.61 11.82 22.20
N LEU A 525 -19.88 12.86 23.01
CA LEU A 525 -20.03 12.73 24.44
C LEU A 525 -21.28 11.90 24.76
N PHE A 526 -21.11 10.84 25.54
CA PHE A 526 -22.21 10.00 26.02
C PHE A 526 -22.55 10.28 27.48
N ARG A 527 -21.54 10.33 28.34
CA ARG A 527 -21.70 10.44 29.80
C ARG A 527 -20.71 11.42 30.38
N GLU A 528 -21.17 12.21 31.33
CA GLU A 528 -20.36 13.00 32.24
C GLU A 528 -20.88 12.75 33.66
N ALA A 529 -20.01 12.50 34.63
CA ALA A 529 -20.38 12.19 36.01
C ALA A 529 -19.71 13.15 37.00
N SER A 530 -20.30 13.25 38.20
CA SER A 530 -19.72 14.01 39.32
C SER A 530 -18.32 13.48 39.64
N GLY A 531 -17.31 14.35 39.56
CA GLY A 531 -15.89 13.99 39.67
C GLY A 531 -15.12 14.03 38.34
N GLY A 532 -15.76 14.46 37.25
CA GLY A 532 -15.10 14.72 35.96
C GLY A 532 -14.95 13.50 35.05
N PHE A 533 -15.44 12.32 35.43
CA PHE A 533 -15.44 11.17 34.54
C PHE A 533 -16.29 11.47 33.29
N ALA A 534 -15.73 11.28 32.10
CA ALA A 534 -16.44 11.46 30.83
C ALA A 534 -16.18 10.27 29.88
N THR A 535 -17.24 9.81 29.20
CA THR A 535 -17.15 8.77 28.16
C THR A 535 -17.57 9.34 26.81
N PHE A 536 -16.75 9.07 25.80
CA PHE A 536 -16.97 9.41 24.42
C PHE A 536 -16.97 8.16 23.54
N TYR A 537 -17.75 8.17 22.47
CA TYR A 537 -17.77 7.06 21.51
C TYR A 537 -17.70 7.56 20.06
N ARG A 538 -17.17 6.72 19.17
CA ARG A 538 -17.10 6.97 17.73
C ARG A 538 -17.33 5.69 16.92
N GLY A 539 -18.22 5.75 15.94
CA GLY A 539 -18.52 4.64 15.04
C GLY A 539 -19.24 3.48 15.74
N SER A 540 -18.79 2.26 15.48
CA SER A 540 -19.41 1.02 15.99
C SER A 540 -18.84 0.51 17.32
N GLU A 541 -17.64 0.92 17.69
CA GLU A 541 -16.90 0.28 18.80
C GLU A 541 -15.88 1.16 19.52
N ASN A 542 -15.42 2.27 18.93
CA ASN A 542 -14.33 3.06 19.52
C ASN A 542 -14.81 3.88 20.70
N LEU A 543 -14.13 3.77 21.83
CA LEU A 543 -14.46 4.45 23.07
C LEU A 543 -13.25 5.18 23.65
N ILE A 544 -13.53 6.30 24.30
CA ILE A 544 -12.58 7.05 25.12
C ILE A 544 -13.23 7.30 26.47
N ASP A 545 -12.54 6.93 27.55
CA ASP A 545 -12.85 7.41 28.89
C ASP A 545 -11.80 8.43 29.32
N LEU A 546 -12.25 9.56 29.85
CA LEU A 546 -11.41 10.64 30.36
C LEU A 546 -11.68 10.81 31.86
N ARG A 547 -10.61 10.89 32.66
CA ARG A 547 -10.71 11.03 34.12
C ARG A 547 -9.62 11.96 34.66
N PRO A 548 -9.95 12.95 35.50
CA PRO A 548 -8.93 13.72 36.21
C PRO A 548 -8.37 12.92 37.40
N GLN A 549 -7.11 13.17 37.73
CA GLN A 549 -6.46 12.81 38.98
C GLN A 549 -5.83 14.09 39.57
N GLU A 550 -5.35 14.02 40.82
CA GLU A 550 -4.82 15.19 41.53
C GLU A 550 -3.70 15.91 40.74
N SER A 551 -2.76 15.15 40.18
CA SER A 551 -1.61 15.66 39.45
C SER A 551 -1.60 15.34 37.95
N ARG A 552 -2.59 14.57 37.46
CA ARG A 552 -2.57 13.99 36.11
C ARG A 552 -3.97 13.90 35.51
N THR A 553 -4.04 13.69 34.20
CA THR A 553 -5.27 13.26 33.52
C THR A 553 -5.04 11.90 32.87
N VAL A 554 -6.03 11.02 32.98
CA VAL A 554 -6.02 9.68 32.37
C VAL A 554 -6.95 9.65 31.18
N ILE A 555 -6.44 9.14 30.05
CA ILE A 555 -7.22 8.86 28.85
C ILE A 555 -7.15 7.37 28.57
N THR A 556 -8.28 6.68 28.60
CA THR A 556 -8.39 5.27 28.24
C THR A 556 -8.95 5.13 26.84
N TYR A 557 -8.25 4.42 25.96
CA TYR A 557 -8.69 4.06 24.62
C TYR A 557 -8.97 2.56 24.55
N TYR A 558 -10.15 2.19 24.07
CA TYR A 558 -10.58 0.80 23.99
C TYR A 558 -11.66 0.61 22.93
N LYS A 559 -11.90 -0.65 22.57
CA LYS A 559 -12.97 -1.05 21.66
C LYS A 559 -13.99 -1.92 22.38
N SER A 560 -15.26 -1.55 22.28
CA SER A 560 -16.36 -2.39 22.77
C SER A 560 -17.62 -2.13 21.97
N LYS A 561 -17.92 -3.04 21.02
CA LYS A 561 -19.19 -3.02 20.30
C LYS A 561 -20.38 -3.16 21.26
N HIS A 562 -20.25 -4.03 22.27
CA HIS A 562 -21.30 -4.23 23.26
C HIS A 562 -21.66 -2.93 23.98
N TYR A 563 -20.67 -2.20 24.49
CA TYR A 563 -20.93 -0.97 25.23
C TYR A 563 -21.46 0.14 24.33
N VAL A 564 -20.95 0.28 23.09
CA VAL A 564 -21.50 1.23 22.11
C VAL A 564 -22.95 0.90 21.74
N ASP A 565 -23.31 -0.38 21.61
CA ASP A 565 -24.69 -0.79 21.32
C ASP A 565 -25.63 -0.48 22.52
N LEU A 566 -25.17 -0.66 23.76
CA LEU A 566 -25.90 -0.24 24.97
C LEU A 566 -26.10 1.27 25.04
N ILE A 567 -25.06 2.05 24.73
CA ILE A 567 -25.11 3.51 24.61
C ILE A 567 -26.20 3.92 23.62
N LYS A 568 -26.17 3.35 22.41
CA LYS A 568 -27.14 3.66 21.35
C LYS A 568 -28.56 3.30 21.73
N LYS A 569 -28.77 2.17 22.41
CA LYS A 569 -30.09 1.75 22.92
C LYS A 569 -30.66 2.74 23.93
N ASN A 570 -29.85 3.23 24.87
CA ASN A 570 -30.28 4.17 25.91
C ASN A 570 -30.59 5.57 25.38
N LEU A 571 -30.04 5.93 24.22
CA LEU A 571 -30.26 7.24 23.59
C LEU A 571 -31.55 7.32 22.75
N ASN A 572 -32.41 6.28 22.76
CA ASN A 572 -33.61 6.17 21.91
C ASN A 572 -33.32 6.45 20.41
N TYR A 573 -32.26 5.82 19.88
CA TYR A 573 -31.92 5.89 18.45
C TYR A 573 -32.54 4.80 17.58
#